data_AF-A0A6N9SSQ7-F1
#
_entry.id   AF-A0A6N9SSQ7-F1
#
_cell.length_a   1.000
_cell.length_b   1.000
_cell.length_c   1.000
_cell.angle_alpha   90.00
_cell.angle_beta   90.00
_cell.angle_gamma   90.00
#
_symmetry.space_group_name_H-M   'P 1'
#
loop_
_entity.id
_entity.type
_entity.pdbx_description
1 polymer ?
#
loop_
_entity_poly.entity_id
_entity_poly.type
_entity_poly.pdbx_seq_one_letter_code
_entity_poly.pdbx_strand_id
1 'polypeptide(L)' 'MRTTVTIDDALYEKAMEMADPNMDKSDIFREAIKTFVRVQAAKRLAALGGTIPEIQDVPRRRGDPPSQ' A
#
# COMPACT_ATOMS: atom_id res chain seq x y z
N MET A 1 8.10 9.65 -19.37
CA MET A 1 6.91 10.36 -19.88
C MET A 1 6.73 11.62 -19.05
N ARG A 2 6.48 12.78 -19.67
CA ARG A 2 6.19 14.03 -18.96
C ARG A 2 4.69 14.28 -19.01
N THR A 3 4.07 14.47 -17.86
CA THR A 3 2.63 14.66 -17.73
C THR A 3 2.37 15.83 -16.78
N THR A 4 1.43 16.69 -17.13
CA THR A 4 0.94 17.77 -16.25
C THR A 4 -0.43 17.36 -15.72
N VAL A 5 -0.62 17.48 -14.41
CA VAL A 5 -1.88 17.14 -13.72
C VAL A 5 -2.27 18.28 -12.79
N THR A 6 -3.57 18.50 -12.65
CA THR A 6 -4.12 19.46 -11.67
C THR A 6 -4.44 18.69 -10.39
N ILE A 7 -3.97 19.20 -9.25
CA ILE A 7 -4.20 18.62 -7.93
C ILE A 7 -4.72 19.71 -6.99
N ASP A 8 -5.50 19.31 -5.99
CA ASP A 8 -5.92 20.20 -4.91
C ASP A 8 -4.72 20.60 -4.04
N ASP A 9 -4.59 21.89 -3.75
CA ASP A 9 -3.44 22.44 -3.01
C ASP A 9 -3.41 21.93 -1.56
N ALA A 10 -4.56 21.82 -0.90
CA ALA A 10 -4.62 21.32 0.48
C ALA A 10 -4.27 19.82 0.56
N LEU A 11 -4.59 19.05 -0.48
CA LEU A 11 -4.13 17.66 -0.59
C LEU A 11 -2.61 17.58 -0.81
N TYR A 12 -2.07 18.46 -1.65
CA TYR A 12 -0.64 18.52 -1.93
C TYR A 12 0.18 18.94 -0.69
N GLU A 13 -0.30 19.93 0.07
CA GLU A 13 0.34 20.36 1.33
C GLU A 13 0.39 19.23 2.36
N LYS A 14 -0.72 18.50 2.56
CA LYS A 14 -0.74 17.33 3.45
C LYS A 14 0.23 16.25 3.01
N ALA A 15 0.36 16.02 1.71
CA ALA A 15 1.34 15.05 1.20
C ALA A 15 2.77 15.50 1.50
N MET A 16 3.06 16.80 1.41
CA MET A 16 4.37 17.37 1.76
C MET A 16 4.68 17.28 3.25
N GLU A 17 3.70 17.51 4.13
CA GLU A 17 3.88 17.37 5.59
C GLU A 17 4.24 15.93 6.01
N MET A 18 3.77 14.94 5.24
CA MET A 18 3.99 13.52 5.50
C MET A 18 5.18 12.94 4.72
N ALA A 19 5.72 13.69 3.76
CA ALA A 19 6.81 13.23 2.91
C ALA A 19 8.14 13.22 3.67
N ASP A 20 9.03 12.31 3.28
CA ASP A 20 10.39 12.32 3.81
C ASP A 20 11.11 13.62 3.43
N PRO A 21 12.01 14.15 4.29
CA PRO A 21 12.69 15.43 4.04
C PRO A 21 13.47 15.51 2.72
N ASN A 22 13.86 14.35 2.17
CA ASN A 22 14.65 14.24 0.95
C ASN A 22 13.80 13.89 -0.28
N MET A 23 12.46 13.82 -0.14
CA MET A 23 11.56 13.41 -1.21
C MET A 23 11.26 14.60 -2.12
N ASP A 24 11.46 14.43 -3.43
CA ASP A 24 11.10 15.47 -4.39
C ASP A 24 9.61 15.40 -4.78
N LYS A 25 9.12 16.44 -5.46
CA LYS A 25 7.71 16.49 -5.90
C LYS A 25 7.34 15.30 -6.79
N SER A 26 8.25 14.88 -7.66
CA SER A 26 8.03 13.79 -8.61
C SER A 26 7.96 12.43 -7.92
N ASP A 27 8.70 12.26 -6.83
CA ASP A 27 8.71 11.07 -6.00
C ASP A 27 7.37 10.92 -5.28
N ILE A 28 6.79 12.01 -4.75
CA ILE A 28 5.46 11.98 -4.14
C ILE A 28 4.42 11.45 -5.14
N PHE A 29 4.43 11.97 -6.37
CA PHE A 29 3.52 11.48 -7.41
C PHE A 29 3.80 10.02 -7.78
N ARG A 30 5.07 9.62 -7.89
CA ARG A 30 5.43 8.23 -8.19
C ARG A 30 4.93 7.28 -7.10
N GLU A 31 5.08 7.66 -5.83
CA GLU A 31 4.64 6.85 -4.70
C GLU A 31 3.12 6.83 -4.58
N ALA A 32 2.43 7.93 -4.88
CA ALA A 32 0.97 7.96 -4.97
C ALA A 32 0.45 6.97 -6.03
N ILE A 33 1.07 6.93 -7.21
CA ILE A 33 0.67 5.98 -8.27
C ILE A 33 0.95 4.53 -7.87
N LYS A 34 2.13 4.23 -7.30
CA LYS A 34 2.43 2.87 -6.80
C LYS A 34 1.44 2.44 -5.73
N THR A 35 1.11 3.35 -4.80
CA THR A 35 0.15 3.10 -3.72
C THR A 35 -1.24 2.86 -4.27
N PHE A 36 -1.68 3.66 -5.25
CA PHE A 36 -2.95 3.43 -5.95
C PHE A 36 -3.01 2.03 -6.57
N VAL A 37 -1.96 1.61 -7.29
CA VAL A 37 -1.89 0.28 -7.89
C VAL A 37 -1.98 -0.81 -6.81
N ARG A 38 -1.22 -0.68 -5.72
CA ARG A 38 -1.26 -1.63 -4.59
C ARG A 38 -2.67 -1.74 -4.00
N VAL A 39 -3.33 -0.61 -3.72
CA VAL A 39 -4.68 -0.58 -3.14
C VAL A 39 -5.70 -1.20 -4.10
N GLN A 40 -5.65 -0.88 -5.39
CA GLN A 40 -6.57 -1.46 -6.38
C GLN A 40 -6.34 -2.96 -6.56
N ALA A 41 -5.09 -3.41 -6.58
CA ALA A 41 -4.75 -4.82 -6.61
C ALA A 41 -5.29 -5.55 -5.37
N ALA A 42 -5.08 -4.99 -4.17
CA ALA A 42 -5.61 -5.54 -2.93
C ALA A 42 -7.15 -5.60 -2.93
N LYS A 43 -7.83 -4.54 -3.41
CA LYS A 43 -9.30 -4.54 -3.57
C LYS A 43 -9.77 -5.61 -4.54
N ARG A 44 -9.09 -5.80 -5.66
CA ARG A 44 -9.41 -6.87 -6.63
C ARG A 44 -9.23 -8.25 -5.99
N LEU A 45 -8.13 -8.47 -5.28
CA LEU A 45 -7.89 -9.73 -4.55
C LEU A 45 -8.95 -9.97 -3.48
N ALA A 46 -9.32 -8.95 -2.71
CA ALA A 46 -10.38 -9.05 -1.71
C ALA A 46 -11.76 -9.32 -2.35
N ALA A 47 -12.03 -8.75 -3.52
CA ALA A 47 -13.28 -8.96 -4.27
C ALA A 47 -13.37 -10.33 -4.94
N LEU A 48 -12.23 -10.93 -5.33
CA LEU A 48 -12.15 -12.37 -5.66
C LEU A 48 -12.50 -13.24 -4.45
N GLY A 49 -12.61 -12.62 -3.28
CA GLY A 49 -13.03 -13.19 -2.03
C GLY A 49 -11.90 -14.01 -1.43
N GLY A 50 -11.78 -13.94 -0.11
CA GLY A 50 -11.38 -15.13 0.66
C GLY A 50 -12.45 -16.21 0.49
N THR A 51 -12.66 -16.66 -0.75
CA THR A 51 -13.80 -17.46 -1.26
C THR A 51 -13.63 -18.94 -1.01
N ILE A 52 -12.67 -19.31 -0.16
CA ILE A 52 -12.56 -20.66 0.36
C ILE A 52 -13.00 -20.59 1.84
N PRO A 53 -14.31 -20.52 2.12
CA PRO A 53 -14.81 -20.60 3.50
C PRO A 53 -14.41 -21.90 4.21
N GLU A 54 -14.06 -22.93 3.43
CA GLU A 54 -13.56 -24.23 3.90
C GLU A 54 -12.03 -24.35 3.88
N ILE A 55 -11.30 -23.24 3.76
CA ILE A 55 -9.83 -23.30 3.77
C ILE A 55 -9.38 -23.88 5.10
N GLN A 56 -8.53 -24.90 5.05
CA GLN A 56 -7.97 -25.46 6.28
C GLN A 56 -7.19 -24.39 7.02
N ASP A 57 -7.43 -24.29 8.33
CA ASP A 57 -6.75 -23.33 9.19
C ASP A 57 -5.23 -23.55 9.10
N VAL A 58 -4.50 -22.50 8.71
CA VAL A 58 -3.04 -22.60 8.54
C VAL A 58 -2.43 -22.55 9.93
N PRO A 59 -1.69 -23.59 10.37
CA PRO A 59 -1.13 -23.64 11.72
C PRO A 59 -0.25 -22.41 11.96
N ARG A 60 -0.59 -21.61 12.97
CA ARG A 60 0.26 -20.49 13.39
C ARG A 60 1.54 -21.08 13.96
N ARG A 61 2.67 -20.84 13.29
CA ARG A 61 3.99 -21.21 13.78
C ARG A 61 4.32 -20.35 15.02
N ARG A 62 3.83 -20.76 16.20
CA ARG A 62 4.42 -20.32 17.46
C ARG A 62 5.81 -20.94 17.49
N GLY A 63 6.85 -20.12 17.61
CA GLY A 63 8.23 -20.61 17.64
C GLY A 63 8.35 -21.73 18.68
N ASP A 64 9.11 -22.77 18.34
CA ASP A 64 9.40 -23.84 19.29
C ASP A 64 9.88 -23.21 20.61
N PRO A 65 9.39 -23.68 21.77
CA PRO A 65 9.96 -23.27 23.04
C PRO A 65 11.46 -23.59 22.99
N PRO A 66 12.33 -22.71 23.54
CA PRO A 66 13.76 -22.92 23.51
C PRO A 66 14.07 -24.29 24.11
N SER A 67 14.69 -25.15 23.32
CA SER A 67 15.24 -26.42 23.78
C SER A 67 16.27 -26.12 24.87
N GLN A 68 15.97 -26.58 26.10
CA GLN A 68 16.90 -26.57 27.23
C GLN A 68 18.08 -27.50 27.00
#